data_AF-A0A7U9S6Z7-F1
#
_entry.id   AF-A0A7U9S6Z7-F1
#
_cell.length_a   1.000
_cell.length_b   1.000
_cell.length_c   1.000
_cell.angle_alpha   90.00
_cell.angle_beta   90.00
_cell.angle_gamma   90.00
#
_symmetry.space_group_name_H-M   'P 1'
#
loop_
_entity.id
_entity.type
_entity.pdbx_description
1 polymer ?
#
loop_
_entity_poly.entity_id
_entity_poly.type
_entity_poly.pdbx_seq_one_letter_code
_entity_poly.pdbx_strand_id
1 'polypeptide(L)'
;MYAENHVTIKKEGDFIMSSYTHFTEEEKEQARNTDLVSFLRHRGETLKRSGSEYEWKSDSGKVTIRGNLWFHQYEREGGDAIGFIQRYGNLTFPEAVSCLLSEQGIVITAQQRVAEQKEKKSFVLPGASADMRRMYAYLLKGRFLDREIVDAFVKEKLLYEDGNYNNAVFVGRDEQGVPRHAHKRGTYSESGFKGNVDGSSPEYSFHYIGTGNKLYVFEAPIDMLSYLSMHKEGWQENSYVALCSVAPQAVVHLLKTNPHIDTIVTCLDHDKAGIEGNYRVAEAVRTLGEKFTVKRKSPPYKDWNESLKAGHGIPPIPAEEHPGLVRMKVMCRKLVEDYSEETCSRYPLEELQNRYDKLKKQAKSKKISPEQSYEMAGIAFLCAPSMGAI
;
A
#
# COMPACT_ATOMS: atom_id res chain seq x y z
N MET A 1 3.11 -26.79 19.97
CA MET A 1 2.30 -26.23 21.06
C MET A 1 2.25 -24.74 20.86
N TYR A 2 1.22 -24.27 20.18
CA TYR A 2 0.99 -22.85 19.96
C TYR A 2 0.20 -22.33 21.15
N ALA A 3 0.76 -21.34 21.86
CA ALA A 3 0.04 -20.63 22.90
C ALA A 3 -0.93 -19.66 22.21
N GLU A 4 -2.22 -19.92 22.36
CA GLU A 4 -3.31 -19.02 21.96
C GLU A 4 -3.29 -17.79 22.88
N ASN A 5 -2.72 -16.68 22.43
CA ASN A 5 -2.88 -15.39 23.09
C ASN A 5 -4.16 -14.72 22.58
N HIS A 6 -5.31 -15.28 22.94
CA HIS A 6 -6.59 -14.59 22.74
C HIS A 6 -6.62 -13.33 23.60
N VAL A 7 -6.89 -12.17 22.99
CA VAL A 7 -7.34 -10.99 23.73
C VAL A 7 -8.60 -11.39 24.49
N THR A 8 -8.47 -11.64 25.78
CA THR A 8 -9.61 -12.09 26.58
C THR A 8 -10.36 -10.86 27.06
N ILE A 9 -11.20 -10.30 26.19
CA ILE A 9 -12.23 -9.33 26.61
C ILE A 9 -13.34 -10.16 27.28
N LYS A 10 -13.18 -10.45 28.58
CA LYS A 10 -14.17 -11.25 29.32
C LYS A 10 -15.50 -10.52 29.36
N LYS A 11 -16.57 -11.24 28.99
CA LYS A 11 -17.95 -10.92 29.35
C LYS A 11 -18.11 -11.25 30.83
N GLU A 12 -18.13 -10.25 31.70
CA GLU A 12 -18.58 -10.45 33.07
C GLU A 12 -20.10 -10.29 33.14
N GLY A 13 -20.78 -11.38 33.51
CA GLY A 13 -22.16 -11.38 33.99
C GLY A 13 -23.24 -11.73 32.96
N ASP A 14 -23.86 -12.89 33.14
CA ASP A 14 -25.14 -13.25 32.53
C ASP A 14 -26.27 -12.37 33.11
N PHE A 15 -26.97 -11.62 32.26
CA PHE A 15 -28.36 -11.21 32.52
C PHE A 15 -29.11 -11.04 31.19
N ILE A 16 -30.16 -11.84 30.99
CA ILE A 16 -31.10 -11.69 29.88
C ILE A 16 -32.09 -10.57 30.23
N MET A 17 -32.09 -9.49 29.44
CA MET A 17 -33.27 -8.78 28.96
C MET A 17 -32.81 -7.77 27.89
N SER A 18 -33.42 -7.83 26.71
CA SER A 18 -33.21 -6.88 25.60
C SER A 18 -33.70 -5.48 25.97
N SER A 19 -32.99 -4.78 26.85
CA SER A 19 -33.10 -3.33 26.98
C SER A 19 -32.28 -2.71 25.85
N TYR A 20 -32.92 -1.94 24.96
CA TYR A 20 -32.18 -1.04 24.09
C TYR A 20 -31.42 -0.06 24.99
N THR A 21 -30.11 -0.27 25.17
CA THR A 21 -29.26 0.65 25.92
C THR A 21 -29.19 1.94 25.11
N HIS A 22 -29.92 2.95 25.57
CA HIS A 22 -29.87 4.28 24.98
C HIS A 22 -28.66 5.01 25.55
N PHE A 23 -27.66 5.24 24.70
CA PHE A 23 -26.57 6.17 24.98
C PHE A 23 -26.93 7.55 24.45
N THR A 24 -26.64 8.56 25.25
CA THR A 24 -26.63 9.97 24.84
C THR A 24 -25.60 10.20 23.73
N GLU A 25 -25.72 11.30 22.97
CA GLU A 25 -24.72 11.63 21.95
C GLU A 25 -23.37 11.96 22.59
N GLU A 26 -23.39 12.53 23.80
CA GLU A 26 -22.22 12.82 24.61
C GLU A 26 -21.49 11.54 25.03
N GLU A 27 -22.21 10.51 25.47
CA GLU A 27 -21.63 9.20 25.81
C GLU A 27 -21.02 8.49 24.60
N LYS A 28 -21.71 8.54 23.44
CA LYS A 28 -21.17 8.00 22.19
C LYS A 28 -19.91 8.76 21.78
N GLU A 29 -19.93 10.09 21.87
CA GLU A 29 -18.76 10.90 21.57
C GLU A 29 -17.61 10.58 22.53
N GLN A 30 -17.88 10.48 23.83
CA GLN A 30 -16.87 10.10 24.81
C GLN A 30 -16.22 8.76 24.45
N ALA A 31 -17.02 7.72 24.17
CA ALA A 31 -16.53 6.40 23.79
C ALA A 31 -15.72 6.42 22.48
N ARG A 32 -16.17 7.16 21.45
CA ARG A 32 -15.41 7.31 20.19
C ARG A 32 -14.02 7.87 20.40
N ASN A 33 -13.83 8.65 21.47
CA ASN A 33 -12.62 9.43 21.71
C ASN A 33 -11.75 8.89 22.83
N THR A 34 -12.01 7.68 23.31
CA THR A 34 -11.11 6.97 24.21
C THR A 34 -9.74 6.80 23.56
N ASP A 35 -8.66 7.16 24.27
CA ASP A 35 -7.29 6.91 23.81
C ASP A 35 -7.00 5.40 23.78
N LEU A 36 -6.89 4.85 22.57
CA LEU A 36 -6.67 3.41 22.36
C LEU A 36 -5.32 2.96 22.90
N VAL A 37 -4.31 3.85 22.95
CA VAL A 37 -3.00 3.51 23.49
C VAL A 37 -3.09 3.26 24.99
N SER A 38 -3.72 4.16 25.73
CA SER A 38 -3.95 4.01 27.17
C SER A 38 -4.86 2.82 27.46
N PHE A 39 -5.93 2.63 26.68
CA PHE A 39 -6.85 1.50 26.80
C PHE A 39 -6.12 0.15 26.68
N LEU A 40 -5.34 -0.04 25.62
CA LEU A 40 -4.61 -1.28 25.39
C LEU A 40 -3.56 -1.53 26.48
N ARG A 41 -2.80 -0.51 26.90
CA ARG A 41 -1.81 -0.64 27.97
C ARG A 41 -2.41 -1.06 29.32
N HIS A 42 -3.59 -0.52 29.67
CA HIS A 42 -4.29 -0.94 30.90
C HIS A 42 -4.64 -2.43 30.88
N ARG A 43 -4.83 -3.00 29.69
CA ARG A 43 -5.11 -4.42 29.48
C ARG A 43 -3.85 -5.28 29.32
N GLY A 44 -2.68 -4.71 29.57
CA GLY A 44 -1.39 -5.42 29.52
C GLY A 44 -0.79 -5.55 28.12
N GLU A 45 -1.39 -4.91 27.11
CA GLU A 45 -0.88 -4.96 25.75
C GLU A 45 0.35 -4.09 25.57
N THR A 46 1.33 -4.60 24.81
CA THR A 46 2.55 -3.86 24.50
C THR A 46 2.43 -3.19 23.13
N LEU A 47 2.57 -1.86 23.09
CA LEU A 47 2.64 -1.11 21.84
C LEU A 47 4.06 -0.60 21.58
N LYS A 48 4.53 -0.75 20.35
CA LYS A 48 5.82 -0.22 19.92
C LYS A 48 5.63 1.17 19.34
N ARG A 49 6.36 2.17 19.87
CA ARG A 49 6.33 3.52 19.29
C ARG A 49 6.95 3.52 17.88
N SER A 50 6.24 4.09 16.92
CA SER A 50 6.66 4.23 15.51
C SER A 50 6.37 5.65 15.04
N GLY A 51 7.34 6.55 15.23
CA GLY A 51 7.17 7.98 14.93
C GLY A 51 6.18 8.66 15.89
N SER A 52 5.15 9.29 15.33
CA SER A 52 4.01 9.87 16.07
C SER A 52 2.91 8.87 16.41
N GLU A 53 3.02 7.63 15.93
CA GLU A 53 2.00 6.59 16.09
C GLU A 53 2.52 5.45 16.97
N TYR A 54 1.61 4.57 17.35
CA TYR A 54 1.90 3.33 18.06
C TYR A 54 1.54 2.15 17.16
N GLU A 55 2.43 1.17 17.10
CA GLU A 55 2.20 -0.10 16.44
C GLU A 55 1.73 -1.11 17.49
N TRP A 56 0.53 -1.65 17.27
CA TRP A 56 -0.01 -2.80 17.98
C TRP A 56 -0.03 -4.00 17.02
N LYS A 57 0.52 -5.12 17.45
CA LYS A 57 0.51 -6.37 16.69
C LYS A 57 -0.70 -7.17 17.11
N SER A 58 -1.67 -7.31 16.21
CA SER A 58 -2.77 -8.26 16.37
C SER A 58 -2.41 -9.58 15.69
N ASP A 59 -3.19 -10.62 15.96
CA ASP A 59 -3.08 -11.90 15.26
C ASP A 59 -3.36 -11.78 13.75
N SER A 60 -4.17 -10.79 13.35
CA SER A 60 -4.52 -10.49 11.95
C SER A 60 -3.48 -9.63 11.22
N GLY A 61 -2.51 -9.05 11.94
CA GLY A 61 -1.43 -8.27 11.35
C GLY A 61 -1.07 -6.98 12.11
N LYS A 62 -0.53 -6.01 11.37
CA LYS A 62 -0.02 -4.76 11.94
C LYS A 62 -1.11 -3.69 11.98
N VAL A 63 -1.42 -3.20 13.19
CA VAL A 63 -2.35 -2.09 13.41
C VAL A 63 -1.59 -0.86 13.89
N THR A 64 -1.78 0.27 13.22
CA THR A 64 -1.25 1.57 13.67
C THR A 64 -2.32 2.34 14.42
N ILE A 65 -1.98 2.86 15.58
CA ILE A 65 -2.86 3.57 16.50
C ILE A 65 -2.34 5.00 16.69
N ARG A 66 -3.25 5.97 16.55
CA ARG A 66 -2.99 7.38 16.78
C ARG A 66 -4.14 7.96 17.59
N GLY A 67 -3.92 8.10 18.89
CA GLY A 67 -4.96 8.51 19.83
C GLY A 67 -6.13 7.52 19.82
N ASN A 68 -7.31 7.98 19.42
CA ASN A 68 -8.53 7.18 19.33
C ASN A 68 -8.72 6.51 17.96
N LEU A 69 -7.82 6.74 17.00
CA LEU A 69 -7.91 6.18 15.65
C LEU A 69 -6.99 4.97 15.51
N TRP A 70 -7.45 4.00 14.72
CA TRP A 70 -6.66 2.84 14.33
C TRP A 70 -6.75 2.57 12.83
N PHE A 71 -5.73 1.91 12.30
CA PHE A 71 -5.68 1.49 10.90
C PHE A 71 -4.92 0.17 10.75
N HIS A 72 -5.55 -0.84 10.16
CA HIS A 72 -4.96 -2.13 9.86
C HIS A 72 -4.26 -2.08 8.50
N GLN A 73 -2.93 -2.29 8.51
CA GLN A 73 -2.08 -1.99 7.35
C GLN A 73 -2.34 -2.89 6.15
N TYR A 74 -2.69 -4.16 6.37
CA TYR A 74 -2.90 -5.14 5.30
C TYR A 74 -4.31 -5.09 4.73
N GLU A 75 -5.33 -5.21 5.60
CA GLU A 75 -6.75 -5.13 5.21
C GLU A 75 -7.26 -3.72 4.87
N ARG A 76 -6.46 -2.68 5.15
CA ARG A 76 -6.77 -1.28 4.79
C ARG A 76 -8.04 -0.73 5.45
N GLU A 77 -8.43 -1.31 6.57
CA GLU A 77 -9.57 -0.90 7.37
C GLU A 77 -9.11 -0.06 8.57
N GLY A 78 -9.89 0.93 8.95
CA GLY A 78 -9.62 1.74 10.14
C GLY A 78 -10.88 2.40 10.66
N GLY A 79 -10.77 3.00 11.84
CA GLY A 79 -11.92 3.61 12.50
C GLY A 79 -11.52 4.30 13.79
N ASP A 80 -12.55 4.67 14.57
CA ASP A 80 -12.40 5.21 15.91
C ASP A 80 -12.31 4.10 16.97
N ALA A 81 -12.30 4.48 18.24
CA ALA A 81 -12.17 3.55 19.35
C ALA A 81 -13.36 2.58 19.44
N ILE A 82 -14.57 2.99 19.09
CA ILE A 82 -15.72 2.08 19.06
C ILE A 82 -15.49 1.02 17.97
N GLY A 83 -15.14 1.45 16.75
CA GLY A 83 -14.86 0.53 15.65
C GLY A 83 -13.73 -0.45 15.98
N PHE A 84 -12.73 0.01 16.73
CA PHE A 84 -11.65 -0.85 17.22
C PHE A 84 -12.18 -1.98 18.11
N ILE A 85 -12.99 -1.63 19.12
CA ILE A 85 -13.55 -2.60 20.07
C ILE A 85 -14.53 -3.54 19.40
N GLN A 86 -15.35 -3.05 18.46
CA GLN A 86 -16.25 -3.94 17.71
C GLN A 86 -15.46 -4.98 16.92
N ARG A 87 -14.35 -4.57 16.28
CA ARG A 87 -13.53 -5.46 15.46
C ARG A 87 -12.71 -6.44 16.29
N TYR A 88 -11.86 -5.95 17.18
CA TYR A 88 -10.89 -6.79 17.91
C TYR A 88 -11.46 -7.37 19.20
N GLY A 89 -12.54 -6.80 19.72
CA GLY A 89 -13.28 -7.33 20.86
C GLY A 89 -14.48 -8.20 20.48
N ASN A 90 -14.84 -8.25 19.19
CA ASN A 90 -16.04 -8.93 18.69
C ASN A 90 -17.32 -8.52 19.44
N LEU A 91 -17.42 -7.23 19.79
CA LEU A 91 -18.53 -6.66 20.54
C LEU A 91 -19.52 -5.96 19.61
N THR A 92 -20.80 -5.99 19.95
CA THR A 92 -21.81 -5.13 19.31
C THR A 92 -21.57 -3.65 19.64
N PHE A 93 -22.18 -2.74 18.89
CA PHE A 93 -22.03 -1.30 19.15
C PHE A 93 -22.40 -0.93 20.60
N PRO A 94 -23.53 -1.37 21.18
CA PRO A 94 -23.84 -1.06 22.58
C PRO A 94 -22.84 -1.63 23.59
N GLU A 95 -22.36 -2.85 23.36
CA GLU A 95 -21.35 -3.49 24.21
C GLU A 95 -20.00 -2.75 24.12
N ALA A 96 -19.61 -2.31 22.93
CA ALA A 96 -18.39 -1.53 22.70
C ALA A 96 -18.44 -0.17 23.40
N VAL A 97 -19.56 0.56 23.30
CA VAL A 97 -19.75 1.84 24.01
C VAL A 97 -19.72 1.63 25.53
N SER A 98 -20.43 0.63 26.05
CA SER A 98 -20.43 0.31 27.48
C SER A 98 -19.02 -0.03 28.00
N CYS A 99 -18.26 -0.84 27.26
CA CYS A 99 -16.88 -1.21 27.55
C CYS A 99 -15.96 0.02 27.64
N LEU A 100 -16.08 0.95 26.68
CA LEU A 100 -15.25 2.15 26.62
C LEU A 100 -15.62 3.20 27.68
N LEU A 101 -16.86 3.19 28.18
CA LEU A 101 -17.32 4.09 29.24
C LEU A 101 -17.05 3.54 30.65
N SER A 102 -17.09 2.21 30.83
CA SER A 102 -16.84 1.56 32.13
C SER A 102 -15.36 1.58 32.51
N GLU A 103 -14.49 1.41 31.51
CA GLU A 103 -13.05 1.63 31.67
C GLU A 103 -12.78 3.12 31.48
N GLN A 104 -12.65 3.86 32.58
CA GLN A 104 -12.37 5.30 32.64
C GLN A 104 -11.00 5.63 32.00
N GLY A 105 -10.90 5.45 30.69
CA GLY A 105 -9.75 5.76 29.89
C GLY A 105 -9.57 7.27 29.76
N ILE A 106 -8.35 7.70 29.48
CA ILE A 106 -8.05 9.09 29.17
C ILE A 106 -8.77 9.42 27.86
N VAL A 107 -9.89 10.15 27.95
CA VAL A 107 -10.65 10.62 26.78
C VAL A 107 -9.85 11.72 26.12
N ILE A 108 -9.63 11.60 24.81
CA ILE A 108 -8.96 12.64 24.03
C ILE A 108 -9.92 13.81 23.85
N THR A 109 -9.59 14.92 24.52
CA THR A 109 -10.35 16.16 24.46
C THR A 109 -10.33 16.76 23.05
N ALA A 110 -11.34 17.57 22.70
CA ALA A 110 -11.38 18.28 21.43
C ALA A 110 -10.13 19.17 21.21
N GLN A 111 -9.58 19.75 22.28
CA GLN A 111 -8.35 20.54 22.24
C GLN A 111 -7.12 19.69 21.90
N GLN A 112 -7.00 18.49 22.47
CA GLN A 112 -5.93 17.54 22.12
C GLN A 112 -6.06 17.06 20.67
N ARG A 113 -7.28 16.83 20.15
CA ARG A 113 -7.48 16.47 18.73
C ARG A 113 -7.04 17.57 17.79
N VAL A 114 -7.39 18.83 18.09
CA VAL A 114 -6.98 19.97 17.25
C VAL A 114 -5.46 20.16 17.29
N ALA A 115 -4.82 19.95 18.44
CA ALA A 115 -3.36 19.98 18.57
C ALA A 115 -2.71 18.85 17.76
N GLU A 116 -3.21 17.61 17.87
CA GLU A 116 -2.70 16.45 17.15
C GLU A 116 -2.95 16.52 15.63
N GLN A 117 -4.06 17.10 15.18
CA GLN A 117 -4.35 17.30 13.75
C GLN A 117 -3.54 18.44 13.13
N LYS A 118 -3.14 19.45 13.92
CA LYS A 118 -2.42 20.63 13.41
C LYS A 118 -0.91 20.46 13.27
N GLU A 119 -0.27 19.49 13.91
CA GLU A 119 1.16 19.25 13.70
C GLU A 119 1.44 18.46 12.42
N LYS A 120 1.16 19.04 11.25
CA LYS A 120 1.92 18.66 10.05
C LYS A 120 3.34 19.17 10.27
N LYS A 121 4.20 18.29 10.80
CA LYS A 121 5.63 18.58 10.94
C LYS A 121 6.15 19.13 9.60
N SER A 122 6.85 20.25 9.65
CA SER A 122 7.52 20.80 8.48
C SER A 122 8.52 19.77 7.95
N PHE A 123 8.46 19.47 6.66
CA PHE A 123 9.43 18.59 6.02
C PHE A 123 10.83 19.21 6.09
N VAL A 124 11.79 18.44 6.60
CA VAL A 124 13.21 18.82 6.61
C VAL A 124 14.02 17.61 6.19
N LEU A 125 14.94 17.81 5.26
CA LEU A 125 15.87 16.75 4.87
C LEU A 125 16.79 16.38 6.04
N PRO A 126 17.09 15.09 6.23
CA PRO A 126 18.18 14.65 7.09
C PRO A 126 19.50 15.36 6.75
N GLY A 127 20.32 15.65 7.76
CA GLY A 127 21.68 16.14 7.53
C GLY A 127 22.50 15.11 6.75
N ALA A 128 23.23 15.56 5.73
CA ALA A 128 24.11 14.70 4.96
C ALA A 128 25.36 14.32 5.77
N SER A 129 25.84 13.09 5.58
CA SER A 129 27.14 12.65 6.08
C SER A 129 28.28 13.38 5.35
N ALA A 130 29.44 13.47 6.00
CA ALA A 130 30.65 14.07 5.40
C ALA A 130 31.18 13.25 4.21
N ASP A 131 30.88 11.95 4.18
CA ASP A 131 31.15 11.07 3.05
C ASP A 131 30.00 10.07 2.84
N MET A 132 30.01 9.36 1.72
CA MET A 132 28.93 8.42 1.34
C MET A 132 29.42 6.96 1.32
N ARG A 133 30.50 6.64 2.04
CA ARG A 133 31.20 5.34 1.90
C ARG A 133 30.30 4.16 2.25
N ARG A 134 29.45 4.27 3.28
CA ARG A 134 28.59 3.16 3.73
C ARG A 134 27.43 2.96 2.77
N MET A 135 26.81 4.03 2.30
CA MET A 135 25.77 3.98 1.28
C MET A 135 26.31 3.33 0.01
N TYR A 136 27.47 3.75 -0.49
CA TYR A 136 28.08 3.13 -1.68
C TYR A 136 28.42 1.67 -1.46
N ALA A 137 29.02 1.30 -0.32
CA ALA A 137 29.30 -0.10 -0.01
C ALA A 137 28.01 -0.93 0.00
N TYR A 138 26.95 -0.44 0.65
CA TYR A 138 25.66 -1.11 0.72
C TYR A 138 25.00 -1.25 -0.66
N LEU A 139 24.89 -0.17 -1.42
CA LEU A 139 24.18 -0.15 -2.70
C LEU A 139 24.91 -0.96 -3.77
N LEU A 140 26.24 -0.87 -3.83
CA LEU A 140 27.01 -1.55 -4.88
C LEU A 140 27.33 -3.01 -4.51
N LYS A 141 27.70 -3.29 -3.26
CA LYS A 141 28.11 -4.65 -2.86
C LYS A 141 26.96 -5.46 -2.27
N GLY A 142 26.08 -4.83 -1.50
CA GLY A 142 24.95 -5.50 -0.86
C GLY A 142 23.71 -5.58 -1.75
N ARG A 143 23.50 -4.58 -2.61
CA ARG A 143 22.35 -4.49 -3.51
C ARG A 143 22.69 -4.67 -4.99
N PHE A 144 23.97 -4.81 -5.33
CA PHE A 144 24.46 -5.04 -6.70
C PHE A 144 24.06 -3.95 -7.70
N LEU A 145 23.69 -2.76 -7.23
CA LEU A 145 23.33 -1.66 -8.11
C LEU A 145 24.53 -1.25 -8.95
N ASP A 146 24.27 -0.87 -10.20
CA ASP A 146 25.29 -0.36 -11.09
C ASP A 146 25.79 1.01 -10.60
N ARG A 147 27.12 1.19 -10.64
CA ARG A 147 27.77 2.40 -10.12
C ARG A 147 27.33 3.65 -10.90
N GLU A 148 27.23 3.59 -12.22
CA GLU A 148 26.88 4.74 -13.04
C GLU A 148 25.45 5.21 -12.76
N ILE A 149 24.55 4.25 -12.50
CA ILE A 149 23.18 4.55 -12.07
C ILE A 149 23.20 5.23 -10.69
N VAL A 150 23.91 4.68 -9.70
CA VAL A 150 23.98 5.30 -8.37
C VAL A 150 24.59 6.71 -8.45
N ASP A 151 25.69 6.87 -9.19
CA ASP A 151 26.38 8.15 -9.36
C ASP A 151 25.50 9.21 -10.03
N ALA A 152 24.65 8.83 -10.99
CA ALA A 152 23.70 9.75 -11.62
C ALA A 152 22.71 10.34 -10.59
N PHE A 153 22.10 9.50 -9.75
CA PHE A 153 21.15 9.98 -8.72
C PHE A 153 21.85 10.77 -7.59
N VAL A 154 23.09 10.43 -7.27
CA VAL A 154 23.91 11.20 -6.31
C VAL A 154 24.25 12.58 -6.87
N LYS A 155 24.66 12.67 -8.14
CA LYS A 155 24.99 13.93 -8.82
C LYS A 155 23.80 14.88 -8.87
N GLU A 156 22.61 14.35 -9.12
CA GLU A 156 21.35 15.11 -9.08
C GLU A 156 20.90 15.46 -7.64
N LYS A 157 21.65 15.03 -6.62
CA LYS A 157 21.35 15.19 -5.20
C LYS A 157 19.98 14.57 -4.84
N LEU A 158 19.60 13.49 -5.53
CA LEU A 158 18.42 12.68 -5.27
C LEU A 158 18.73 11.49 -4.34
N LEU A 159 20.01 11.17 -4.15
CA LEU A 159 20.48 10.10 -3.29
C LEU A 159 21.70 10.57 -2.49
N TYR A 160 21.69 10.36 -1.18
CA TYR A 160 22.83 10.65 -0.31
C TYR A 160 22.80 9.82 0.98
N GLU A 161 23.91 9.84 1.73
CA GLU A 161 24.03 9.17 3.02
C GLU A 161 23.66 10.12 4.17
N ASP A 162 22.79 9.69 5.08
CA ASP A 162 22.43 10.46 6.29
C ASP A 162 23.58 10.45 7.32
N GLY A 163 23.89 11.60 7.91
CA GLY A 163 25.04 11.76 8.81
C GLY A 163 24.90 11.18 10.21
N ASN A 164 23.68 10.87 10.67
CA ASN A 164 23.44 10.38 12.03
C ASN A 164 23.41 8.86 12.10
N TYR A 165 22.83 8.21 11.09
CA TYR A 165 22.58 6.76 11.09
C TYR A 165 23.09 6.07 9.83
N ASN A 166 23.74 6.81 8.91
CA ASN A 166 24.29 6.29 7.66
C ASN A 166 23.23 5.62 6.77
N ASN A 167 21.95 6.00 6.88
CA ASN A 167 20.92 5.49 5.98
C ASN A 167 21.15 6.03 4.56
N ALA A 168 20.79 5.24 3.55
CA ALA A 168 20.59 5.78 2.22
C ALA A 168 19.30 6.61 2.20
N VAL A 169 19.38 7.87 1.79
CA VAL A 169 18.26 8.80 1.71
C VAL A 169 17.92 9.06 0.24
N PHE A 170 16.71 8.68 -0.15
CA PHE A 170 16.16 8.84 -1.50
C PHE A 170 15.20 10.04 -1.49
N VAL A 171 15.52 11.09 -2.23
CA VAL A 171 14.84 12.39 -2.20
C VAL A 171 13.93 12.54 -3.41
N GLY A 172 12.71 12.98 -3.17
CA GLY A 172 11.84 13.48 -4.23
C GLY A 172 11.60 14.98 -4.11
N ARG A 173 11.48 15.64 -5.26
CA ARG A 173 11.45 17.09 -5.41
C ARG A 173 10.20 17.55 -6.12
N ASP A 174 9.78 18.77 -5.87
CA ASP A 174 8.78 19.42 -6.72
C ASP A 174 9.36 19.88 -8.06
N GLU A 175 8.51 20.44 -8.90
CA GLU A 175 8.85 20.91 -10.24
C GLU A 175 9.85 22.08 -10.21
N GLN A 176 10.05 22.73 -9.06
CA GLN A 176 11.06 23.78 -8.86
C GLN A 176 12.38 23.22 -8.31
N GLY A 177 12.49 21.90 -8.15
CA GLY A 177 13.67 21.22 -7.63
C GLY A 177 13.79 21.30 -6.10
N VAL A 178 12.74 21.73 -5.39
CA VAL A 178 12.74 21.81 -3.93
C VAL A 178 12.42 20.43 -3.36
N PRO A 179 13.21 19.89 -2.42
CA PRO A 179 12.90 18.64 -1.73
C PRO A 179 11.54 18.71 -1.02
N ARG A 180 10.66 17.75 -1.31
CA ARG A 180 9.34 17.59 -0.67
C ARG A 180 9.14 16.24 -0.01
N HIS A 181 10.00 15.28 -0.30
CA HIS A 181 9.92 13.93 0.22
C HIS A 181 11.31 13.35 0.44
N ALA A 182 11.47 12.50 1.45
CA ALA A 182 12.64 11.65 1.60
C ALA A 182 12.27 10.29 2.16
N HIS A 183 12.76 9.22 1.53
CA HIS A 183 12.66 7.85 2.03
C HIS A 183 14.03 7.38 2.52
N LYS A 184 14.09 6.81 3.72
CA LYS A 184 15.31 6.26 4.32
C LYS A 184 15.37 4.75 4.18
N ARG A 185 16.57 4.22 3.95
CA ARG A 185 16.87 2.79 3.99
C ARG A 185 18.13 2.53 4.81
N GLY A 186 18.05 1.61 5.78
CA GLY A 186 19.18 1.15 6.56
C GLY A 186 20.26 0.51 5.68
N THR A 187 21.52 0.84 5.96
CA THR A 187 22.70 0.35 5.22
C THR A 187 23.49 -0.73 5.96
N TYR A 188 23.22 -0.93 7.26
CA TYR A 188 23.81 -2.02 8.04
C TYR A 188 23.19 -3.37 7.65
N SER A 189 24.01 -4.42 7.63
CA SER A 189 23.62 -5.78 7.19
C SER A 189 22.40 -6.34 7.92
N GLU A 190 22.24 -6.01 9.20
CA GLU A 190 21.14 -6.47 10.05
C GLU A 190 19.95 -5.47 10.10
N SER A 191 20.08 -4.32 9.43
CA SER A 191 19.05 -3.28 9.48
C SER A 191 17.98 -3.49 8.41
N GLY A 192 16.78 -3.86 8.86
CA GLY A 192 15.56 -3.84 8.05
C GLY A 192 14.92 -2.45 7.91
N PHE A 193 15.55 -1.39 8.42
CA PHE A 193 14.93 -0.07 8.52
C PHE A 193 14.55 0.48 7.14
N LYS A 194 13.27 0.83 6.97
CA LYS A 194 12.76 1.61 5.85
C LYS A 194 11.65 2.55 6.35
N GLY A 195 11.56 3.74 5.78
CA GLY A 195 10.47 4.66 6.10
C GLY A 195 10.66 6.05 5.52
N ASN A 196 9.54 6.76 5.34
CA ASN A 196 9.55 8.15 4.92
C ASN A 196 9.94 9.07 6.09
N VAL A 197 10.59 10.18 5.77
CA VAL A 197 10.90 11.24 6.74
C VAL A 197 9.62 11.99 7.07
N ASP A 198 9.43 12.32 8.34
CA ASP A 198 8.28 13.09 8.82
C ASP A 198 8.07 14.38 8.00
N GLY A 199 6.81 14.70 7.71
CA GLY A 199 6.43 15.86 6.90
C GLY A 199 6.55 15.65 5.38
N SER A 200 7.08 14.51 4.92
CA SER A 200 7.18 14.22 3.49
C SER A 200 5.82 14.25 2.79
N SER A 201 5.77 14.86 1.60
CA SER A 201 4.62 14.85 0.69
C SER A 201 4.67 13.61 -0.21
N PRO A 202 3.76 12.63 -0.06
CA PRO A 202 3.78 11.39 -0.86
C PRO A 202 3.62 11.61 -2.36
N GLU A 203 3.04 12.74 -2.78
CA GLU A 203 2.90 13.14 -4.20
C GLU A 203 4.25 13.31 -4.90
N TYR A 204 5.28 13.65 -4.13
CA TYR A 204 6.64 13.86 -4.61
C TYR A 204 7.56 12.75 -4.14
N SER A 205 7.10 11.50 -4.02
CA SER A 205 7.95 10.36 -3.68
C SER A 205 9.15 10.23 -4.62
N PHE A 206 10.19 9.48 -4.27
CA PHE A 206 11.43 9.40 -5.05
C PHE A 206 11.18 9.11 -6.53
N HIS A 207 11.59 10.03 -7.42
CA HIS A 207 11.31 9.95 -8.84
C HIS A 207 12.39 10.63 -9.69
N TYR A 208 12.34 10.35 -10.99
CA TYR A 208 13.12 10.97 -12.04
C TYR A 208 12.20 11.24 -13.23
N ILE A 209 12.28 12.43 -13.84
CA ILE A 209 11.47 12.80 -15.01
C ILE A 209 12.37 12.85 -16.23
N GLY A 210 12.09 11.97 -17.19
CA GLY A 210 12.74 11.94 -18.49
C GLY A 210 11.99 12.75 -19.55
N THR A 211 12.51 12.75 -20.76
CA THR A 211 11.98 13.52 -21.90
C THR A 211 10.90 12.79 -22.71
N GLY A 212 10.85 11.47 -22.62
CA GLY A 212 9.93 10.58 -23.31
C GLY A 212 8.58 10.42 -22.61
N ASN A 213 7.69 9.64 -23.21
CA ASN A 213 6.28 9.53 -22.81
C ASN A 213 5.97 8.41 -21.79
N LYS A 214 6.99 7.71 -21.29
CA LYS A 214 6.82 6.54 -20.40
C LYS A 214 7.12 6.87 -18.95
N LEU A 215 6.27 6.39 -18.04
CA LEU A 215 6.50 6.36 -16.60
C LEU A 215 6.54 4.92 -16.09
N TYR A 216 7.68 4.52 -15.52
CA TYR A 216 7.83 3.24 -14.83
C TYR A 216 7.59 3.41 -13.33
N VAL A 217 6.75 2.55 -12.74
CA VAL A 217 6.29 2.66 -11.35
C VAL A 217 6.78 1.48 -10.53
N PHE A 218 7.51 1.74 -9.44
CA PHE A 218 8.10 0.72 -8.57
C PHE A 218 7.58 0.85 -7.13
N GLU A 219 7.66 -0.24 -6.36
CA GLU A 219 7.28 -0.21 -4.95
C GLU A 219 8.28 0.63 -4.13
N ALA A 220 9.58 0.36 -4.29
CA ALA A 220 10.63 1.02 -3.52
C ALA A 220 11.80 1.54 -4.38
N PRO A 221 12.59 2.50 -3.85
CA PRO A 221 13.73 3.07 -4.57
C PRO A 221 14.78 2.07 -5.02
N ILE A 222 15.07 1.03 -4.21
CA ILE A 222 16.07 0.02 -4.57
C ILE A 222 15.61 -0.80 -5.78
N ASP A 223 14.32 -1.11 -5.89
CA ASP A 223 13.78 -1.85 -7.03
C ASP A 223 13.84 -1.03 -8.31
N MET A 224 13.52 0.26 -8.22
CA MET A 224 13.68 1.20 -9.33
C MET A 224 15.14 1.25 -9.80
N LEU A 225 16.10 1.44 -8.90
CA LEU A 225 17.52 1.47 -9.27
C LEU A 225 18.04 0.11 -9.75
N SER A 226 17.49 -0.99 -9.25
CA SER A 226 17.84 -2.34 -9.70
C SER A 226 17.40 -2.56 -11.14
N TYR A 227 16.17 -2.14 -11.49
CA TYR A 227 15.67 -2.16 -12.85
C TYR A 227 16.56 -1.34 -13.80
N LEU A 228 16.92 -0.12 -13.39
CA LEU A 228 17.84 0.74 -14.16
C LEU A 228 19.20 0.08 -14.36
N SER A 229 19.74 -0.58 -13.34
CA SER A 229 21.02 -1.30 -13.41
C SER A 229 21.01 -2.43 -14.45
N MET A 230 19.86 -3.06 -14.67
CA MET A 230 19.67 -4.10 -15.69
C MET A 230 19.29 -3.54 -17.08
N HIS A 231 18.86 -2.28 -17.16
CA HIS A 231 18.30 -1.65 -18.36
C HIS A 231 18.86 -0.24 -18.55
N LYS A 232 20.18 -0.15 -18.69
CA LYS A 232 20.94 1.10 -18.70
C LYS A 232 20.82 1.90 -20.00
N GLU A 233 20.52 1.24 -21.12
CA GLU A 233 20.47 1.92 -22.41
C GLU A 233 19.29 2.90 -22.47
N GLY A 234 19.59 4.18 -22.73
CA GLY A 234 18.57 5.23 -22.90
C GLY A 234 17.68 5.47 -21.68
N TRP A 235 18.10 5.07 -20.48
CA TRP A 235 17.20 5.12 -19.32
C TRP A 235 16.72 6.54 -19.02
N GLN A 236 17.58 7.55 -19.20
CA GLN A 236 17.25 8.97 -18.96
C GLN A 236 16.11 9.51 -19.83
N GLU A 237 15.77 8.84 -20.93
CA GLU A 237 14.62 9.20 -21.76
C GLU A 237 13.30 8.91 -21.05
N ASN A 238 13.23 7.91 -20.17
CA ASN A 238 11.99 7.56 -19.49
C ASN A 238 11.88 8.24 -18.12
N SER A 239 10.67 8.30 -17.61
CA SER A 239 10.38 8.72 -16.24
C SER A 239 10.22 7.52 -15.32
N TYR A 240 10.60 7.68 -14.06
CA TYR A 240 10.58 6.61 -13.05
C TYR A 240 10.07 7.15 -11.72
N VAL A 241 9.29 6.37 -10.99
CA VAL A 241 8.84 6.70 -9.64
C VAL A 241 8.83 5.48 -8.75
N ALA A 242 9.35 5.62 -7.54
CA ALA A 242 9.15 4.67 -6.45
C ALA A 242 8.06 5.20 -5.51
N LEU A 243 7.00 4.42 -5.30
CA LEU A 243 5.83 4.86 -4.54
C LEU A 243 6.15 5.18 -3.07
N CYS A 244 7.14 4.50 -2.48
CA CYS A 244 7.57 4.68 -1.08
C CYS A 244 6.42 4.58 -0.06
N SER A 245 5.29 4.05 -0.48
CA SER A 245 4.05 3.91 0.26
C SER A 245 3.17 2.95 -0.53
N VAL A 246 2.06 2.54 0.07
CA VAL A 246 1.10 1.70 -0.65
C VAL A 246 0.31 2.49 -1.69
N ALA A 247 0.20 3.82 -1.62
CA ALA A 247 -0.83 4.56 -2.35
C ALA A 247 -0.30 5.23 -3.64
N PRO A 248 -1.17 5.44 -4.66
CA PRO A 248 -0.75 5.84 -6.00
C PRO A 248 -0.61 7.37 -6.19
N GLN A 249 -0.53 8.17 -5.13
CA GLN A 249 -0.57 9.64 -5.21
C GLN A 249 0.54 10.21 -6.09
N ALA A 250 1.76 9.66 -5.97
CA ALA A 250 2.88 10.10 -6.79
C ALA A 250 2.62 9.90 -8.29
N VAL A 251 2.05 8.76 -8.69
CA VAL A 251 1.69 8.50 -10.09
C VAL A 251 0.65 9.51 -10.57
N VAL A 252 -0.40 9.73 -9.78
CA VAL A 252 -1.46 10.68 -10.13
C VAL A 252 -0.92 12.10 -10.28
N HIS A 253 -0.05 12.53 -9.37
CA HIS A 253 0.58 13.85 -9.42
C HIS A 253 1.45 14.00 -10.66
N LEU A 254 2.38 13.06 -10.87
CA LEU A 254 3.30 13.10 -12.00
C LEU A 254 2.58 13.14 -13.35
N LEU A 255 1.51 12.36 -13.53
CA LEU A 255 0.73 12.37 -14.78
C LEU A 255 -0.03 13.68 -15.02
N LYS A 256 -0.35 14.45 -13.96
CA LYS A 256 -0.97 15.77 -14.08
C LYS A 256 0.05 16.84 -14.41
N THR A 257 1.24 16.78 -13.81
CA THR A 257 2.28 17.82 -13.98
C THR A 257 3.19 17.57 -15.16
N ASN A 258 3.19 16.37 -15.74
CA ASN A 258 4.00 15.97 -16.90
C ASN A 258 3.10 15.48 -18.05
N PRO A 259 2.50 16.39 -18.83
CA PRO A 259 1.49 16.05 -19.83
C PRO A 259 2.04 15.25 -21.02
N HIS A 260 3.36 15.21 -21.20
CA HIS A 260 4.03 14.39 -22.22
C HIS A 260 4.00 12.89 -21.90
N ILE A 261 3.69 12.51 -20.66
CA ILE A 261 3.58 11.11 -20.24
C ILE A 261 2.18 10.58 -20.55
N ASP A 262 2.10 9.52 -21.35
CA ASP A 262 0.85 8.83 -21.70
C ASP A 262 0.89 7.32 -21.42
N THR A 263 2.08 6.75 -21.22
CA THR A 263 2.29 5.31 -21.09
C THR A 263 2.86 5.00 -19.70
N ILE A 264 2.11 4.24 -18.92
CA ILE A 264 2.48 3.84 -17.57
C ILE A 264 2.85 2.36 -17.59
N VAL A 265 4.01 2.02 -17.04
CA VAL A 265 4.47 0.64 -16.87
C VAL A 265 4.58 0.36 -15.38
N THR A 266 3.67 -0.45 -14.84
CA THR A 266 3.70 -0.85 -13.44
C THR A 266 4.69 -2.00 -13.24
N CYS A 267 5.59 -1.84 -12.29
CA CYS A 267 6.75 -2.68 -12.01
C CYS A 267 6.87 -2.98 -10.50
N LEU A 268 5.75 -3.07 -9.78
CA LEU A 268 5.74 -3.41 -8.35
C LEU A 268 6.10 -4.88 -8.11
N ASP A 269 6.37 -5.21 -6.86
CA ASP A 269 6.80 -6.52 -6.38
C ASP A 269 5.87 -7.64 -6.84
N HIS A 270 6.45 -8.83 -7.01
CA HIS A 270 5.74 -10.05 -7.37
C HIS A 270 5.36 -10.85 -6.13
N ASP A 271 4.62 -10.19 -5.24
CA ASP A 271 3.94 -10.80 -4.11
C ASP A 271 2.51 -10.26 -3.98
N LYS A 272 1.77 -10.73 -2.98
CA LYS A 272 0.37 -10.34 -2.77
C LYS A 272 0.17 -8.81 -2.79
N ALA A 273 0.98 -8.08 -2.01
CA ALA A 273 0.81 -6.63 -1.84
C ALA A 273 1.23 -5.86 -3.10
N GLY A 274 2.31 -6.27 -3.76
CA GLY A 274 2.75 -5.69 -5.03
C GLY A 274 1.75 -5.94 -6.16
N ILE A 275 1.15 -7.13 -6.23
CA ILE A 275 0.06 -7.46 -7.18
C ILE A 275 -1.15 -6.54 -6.95
N GLU A 276 -1.65 -6.44 -5.72
CA GLU A 276 -2.74 -5.52 -5.37
C GLU A 276 -2.37 -4.06 -5.67
N GLY A 277 -1.12 -3.65 -5.42
CA GLY A 277 -0.60 -2.33 -5.76
C GLY A 277 -0.64 -2.04 -7.27
N ASN A 278 -0.29 -3.01 -8.11
CA ASN A 278 -0.38 -2.85 -9.57
C ASN A 278 -1.82 -2.55 -10.01
N TYR A 279 -2.82 -3.25 -9.46
CA TYR A 279 -4.24 -2.99 -9.76
C TYR A 279 -4.66 -1.60 -9.29
N ARG A 280 -4.25 -1.18 -8.08
CA ARG A 280 -4.58 0.15 -7.54
C ARG A 280 -3.98 1.29 -8.36
N VAL A 281 -2.74 1.15 -8.84
CA VAL A 281 -2.13 2.12 -9.76
C VAL A 281 -2.90 2.15 -11.07
N ALA A 282 -3.18 0.99 -11.66
CA ALA A 282 -3.91 0.91 -12.92
C ALA A 282 -5.29 1.59 -12.83
N GLU A 283 -6.03 1.37 -11.74
CA GLU A 283 -7.34 1.96 -11.53
C GLU A 283 -7.29 3.48 -11.31
N ALA A 284 -6.32 3.95 -10.53
CA ALA A 284 -6.08 5.38 -10.35
C ALA A 284 -5.79 6.07 -11.70
N VAL A 285 -4.98 5.44 -12.56
CA VAL A 285 -4.66 5.97 -13.89
C VAL A 285 -5.88 5.96 -14.81
N ARG A 286 -6.67 4.88 -14.84
CA ARG A 286 -7.92 4.82 -15.64
C ARG A 286 -8.91 5.91 -15.25
N THR A 287 -8.99 6.21 -13.94
CA THR A 287 -9.87 7.26 -13.41
C THR A 287 -9.46 8.66 -13.89
N LEU A 288 -8.18 8.88 -14.23
CA LEU A 288 -7.70 10.16 -14.75
C LEU A 288 -8.08 10.40 -16.22
N GLY A 289 -8.34 9.35 -17.00
CA GLY A 289 -8.85 9.46 -18.35
C GLY A 289 -8.37 8.35 -19.30
N GLU A 290 -9.13 8.18 -20.38
CA GLU A 290 -8.90 7.12 -21.38
C GLU A 290 -7.63 7.32 -22.24
N LYS A 291 -6.96 8.48 -22.13
CA LYS A 291 -5.71 8.77 -22.86
C LYS A 291 -4.51 7.93 -22.40
N PHE A 292 -4.55 7.40 -21.19
CA PHE A 292 -3.41 6.71 -20.59
C PHE A 292 -3.41 5.23 -20.94
N THR A 293 -2.25 4.73 -21.37
CA THR A 293 -2.01 3.31 -21.58
C THR A 293 -1.32 2.73 -20.35
N VAL A 294 -1.91 1.72 -19.69
CA VAL A 294 -1.29 1.03 -18.56
C VAL A 294 -0.83 -0.37 -18.98
N LYS A 295 0.46 -0.65 -18.77
CA LYS A 295 1.08 -1.96 -18.99
C LYS A 295 1.65 -2.46 -17.67
N ARG A 296 1.71 -3.77 -17.49
CA ARG A 296 2.38 -4.41 -16.35
C ARG A 296 3.65 -5.11 -16.80
N LYS A 297 4.73 -4.95 -16.06
CA LYS A 297 5.97 -5.73 -16.19
C LYS A 297 6.34 -6.26 -14.81
N SER A 298 6.19 -7.56 -14.59
CA SER A 298 6.52 -8.20 -13.30
C SER A 298 8.00 -8.60 -13.26
N PRO A 299 8.66 -8.54 -12.08
CA PRO A 299 9.94 -9.18 -11.90
C PRO A 299 9.80 -10.72 -11.96
N PRO A 300 10.83 -11.44 -12.44
CA PRO A 300 10.85 -12.91 -12.46
C PRO A 300 10.90 -13.54 -11.05
N TYR A 301 11.39 -12.79 -10.07
CA TYR A 301 11.49 -13.19 -8.67
C TYR A 301 10.65 -12.26 -7.78
N LYS A 302 10.78 -12.36 -6.45
CA LYS A 302 10.01 -11.55 -5.50
C LYS A 302 10.00 -10.06 -5.86
N ASP A 303 11.15 -9.47 -6.18
CA ASP A 303 11.29 -8.06 -6.55
C ASP A 303 12.42 -7.85 -7.59
N TRP A 304 12.63 -6.61 -8.02
CA TRP A 304 13.66 -6.30 -9.02
C TRP A 304 15.07 -6.39 -8.45
N ASN A 305 15.27 -6.19 -7.15
CA ASN A 305 16.58 -6.36 -6.53
C ASN A 305 16.98 -7.83 -6.44
N GLU A 306 16.05 -8.73 -6.15
CA GLU A 306 16.24 -10.17 -6.22
C GLU A 306 16.55 -10.63 -7.65
N SER A 307 15.93 -9.99 -8.64
CA SER A 307 16.25 -10.23 -10.07
C SER A 307 17.67 -9.82 -10.44
N LEU A 308 18.12 -8.67 -9.94
CA LEU A 308 19.50 -8.23 -10.14
C LEU A 308 20.50 -9.15 -9.43
N LYS A 309 20.22 -9.51 -8.16
CA LYS A 309 21.02 -10.46 -7.38
C LYS A 309 21.17 -11.82 -8.07
N ALA A 310 20.09 -12.35 -8.64
CA ALA A 310 20.12 -13.60 -9.41
C ALA A 310 21.10 -13.51 -10.59
N GLY A 311 21.13 -12.38 -11.31
CA GLY A 311 22.09 -12.11 -12.37
C GLY A 311 23.56 -12.10 -11.90
N HIS A 312 23.80 -11.88 -10.60
CA HIS A 312 25.10 -11.96 -9.95
C HIS A 312 25.35 -13.30 -9.23
N GLY A 313 24.55 -14.33 -9.49
CA GLY A 313 24.72 -15.67 -8.94
C GLY A 313 24.28 -15.83 -7.48
N ILE A 314 23.56 -14.85 -6.93
CA ILE A 314 22.98 -14.97 -5.59
C ILE A 314 21.61 -15.66 -5.69
N PRO A 315 21.33 -16.71 -4.90
CA PRO A 315 20.03 -17.36 -4.88
C PRO A 315 18.91 -16.35 -4.56
N PRO A 316 17.95 -16.12 -5.48
CA PRO A 316 16.90 -15.14 -5.29
C PRO A 316 15.73 -15.71 -4.49
N ILE A 317 14.97 -14.82 -3.85
CA ILE A 317 13.69 -15.19 -3.24
C ILE A 317 12.64 -15.38 -4.35
N PRO A 318 11.95 -16.53 -4.42
CA PRO A 318 10.95 -16.79 -5.47
C PRO A 318 9.76 -15.81 -5.39
N ALA A 319 9.11 -15.60 -6.53
CA ALA A 319 7.86 -14.84 -6.59
C ALA A 319 6.71 -15.58 -5.89
N GLU A 320 5.73 -14.82 -5.40
CA GLU A 320 4.52 -15.34 -4.75
C GLU A 320 3.27 -14.85 -5.52
N GLU A 321 2.48 -15.78 -6.01
CA GLU A 321 1.20 -15.48 -6.66
C GLU A 321 0.14 -15.08 -5.63
N HIS A 322 -0.78 -14.19 -6.01
CA HIS A 322 -1.86 -13.77 -5.13
C HIS A 322 -2.82 -14.96 -4.84
N PRO A 323 -3.01 -15.40 -3.59
CA PRO A 323 -3.79 -16.61 -3.27
C PRO A 323 -5.23 -16.56 -3.80
N GLY A 324 -5.87 -15.40 -3.73
CA GLY A 324 -7.20 -15.18 -4.29
C GLY A 324 -7.25 -15.34 -5.82
N LEU A 325 -6.21 -14.89 -6.54
CA LEU A 325 -6.16 -15.01 -8.00
C LEU A 325 -5.88 -16.46 -8.41
N VAL A 326 -5.04 -17.17 -7.66
CA VAL A 326 -4.82 -18.61 -7.85
C VAL A 326 -6.14 -19.36 -7.67
N ARG A 327 -6.86 -19.09 -6.58
CA ARG A 327 -8.17 -19.70 -6.31
C ARG A 327 -9.17 -19.40 -7.44
N MET A 328 -9.24 -18.15 -7.89
CA MET A 328 -10.10 -17.76 -9.02
C MET A 328 -9.73 -18.50 -10.30
N LYS A 329 -8.45 -18.56 -10.66
CA LYS A 329 -7.97 -19.31 -11.84
C LYS A 329 -8.39 -20.78 -11.78
N VAL A 330 -8.27 -21.41 -10.60
CA VAL A 330 -8.70 -22.80 -10.40
C VAL A 330 -10.22 -22.94 -10.57
N MET A 331 -11.01 -22.05 -9.97
CA MET A 331 -12.47 -22.06 -10.12
C MET A 331 -12.90 -21.86 -11.58
N CYS A 332 -12.30 -20.88 -12.28
CA CYS A 332 -12.58 -20.64 -13.69
C CYS A 332 -12.21 -21.86 -14.55
N ARG A 333 -11.08 -22.52 -14.28
CA ARG A 333 -10.70 -23.75 -15.01
C ARG A 333 -11.71 -24.87 -14.79
N LYS A 334 -12.11 -25.12 -13.55
CA LYS A 334 -13.12 -26.13 -13.22
C LYS A 334 -14.45 -25.84 -13.92
N LEU A 335 -14.89 -24.58 -13.95
CA LEU A 335 -16.09 -24.18 -14.69
C LEU A 335 -15.98 -24.50 -16.18
N VAL A 336 -14.81 -24.30 -16.80
CA VAL A 336 -14.59 -24.67 -18.21
C VAL A 336 -14.64 -26.19 -18.40
N GLU A 337 -14.07 -26.96 -17.49
CA GLU A 337 -14.08 -28.44 -17.52
C GLU A 337 -15.50 -28.99 -17.35
N ASP A 338 -16.23 -28.53 -16.32
CA ASP A 338 -17.58 -28.98 -15.95
C ASP A 338 -18.61 -28.70 -17.06
N TYR A 339 -18.40 -27.67 -17.87
CA TYR A 339 -19.30 -27.23 -18.95
C TYR A 339 -18.68 -27.37 -20.35
N SER A 340 -17.59 -28.13 -20.49
CA SER A 340 -16.84 -28.26 -21.76
C SER A 340 -17.65 -28.89 -22.91
N GLU A 341 -18.65 -29.72 -22.58
CA GLU A 341 -19.55 -30.37 -23.55
C GLU A 341 -20.91 -29.66 -23.70
N GLU A 342 -21.22 -28.71 -22.80
CA GLU A 342 -22.43 -27.90 -22.90
C GLU A 342 -22.19 -26.74 -23.87
N THR A 343 -22.58 -26.92 -25.14
CA THR A 343 -22.69 -25.78 -26.04
C THR A 343 -23.78 -24.84 -25.53
N CYS A 344 -23.36 -23.74 -24.90
CA CYS A 344 -24.26 -22.64 -24.61
C CYS A 344 -24.89 -22.23 -25.95
N SER A 345 -26.21 -22.41 -26.08
CA SER A 345 -26.97 -21.88 -27.20
C SER A 345 -26.50 -20.44 -27.48
N ARG A 346 -26.31 -20.09 -28.75
CA ARG A 346 -25.78 -18.78 -29.19
C ARG A 346 -26.50 -17.58 -28.51
N TYR A 347 -27.74 -17.80 -28.08
CA TYR A 347 -28.64 -16.80 -27.53
C TYR A 347 -28.30 -16.34 -26.09
N PRO A 348 -28.11 -17.23 -25.08
CA PRO A 348 -27.72 -16.81 -23.73
C PRO A 348 -26.39 -16.06 -23.64
N LEU A 349 -25.38 -16.40 -24.46
CA LEU A 349 -24.10 -15.68 -24.42
C LEU A 349 -24.21 -14.26 -24.97
N GLU A 350 -24.88 -14.06 -26.11
CA GLU A 350 -25.18 -12.72 -26.64
C GLU A 350 -26.05 -11.91 -25.68
N GLU A 351 -26.99 -12.55 -25.00
CA GLU A 351 -27.81 -11.88 -23.98
C GLU A 351 -26.98 -11.48 -22.76
N LEU A 352 -26.05 -12.33 -22.30
CA LEU A 352 -25.13 -12.01 -21.21
C LEU A 352 -24.17 -10.88 -21.60
N GLN A 353 -23.63 -10.91 -22.81
CA GLN A 353 -22.77 -9.86 -23.38
C GLN A 353 -23.53 -8.52 -23.43
N ASN A 354 -24.77 -8.54 -23.92
CA ASN A 354 -25.63 -7.36 -23.98
C ASN A 354 -26.03 -6.85 -22.58
N ARG A 355 -26.28 -7.73 -21.62
CA ARG A 355 -26.56 -7.36 -20.22
C ARG A 355 -25.33 -6.76 -19.56
N TYR A 356 -24.14 -7.33 -19.78
CA TYR A 356 -22.88 -6.80 -19.30
C TYR A 356 -22.58 -5.42 -19.89
N ASP A 357 -22.76 -5.24 -21.21
CA ASP A 357 -22.57 -3.94 -21.86
C ASP A 357 -23.59 -2.88 -21.42
N LYS A 358 -24.84 -3.29 -21.16
CA LYS A 358 -25.87 -2.43 -20.54
C LYS A 358 -25.46 -2.01 -19.12
N LEU A 359 -24.99 -2.95 -18.31
CA LEU A 359 -24.51 -2.68 -16.95
C LEU A 359 -23.28 -1.75 -16.97
N LYS A 360 -22.33 -1.97 -17.87
CA LYS A 360 -21.15 -1.13 -18.06
C LYS A 360 -21.52 0.32 -18.44
N LYS A 361 -22.54 0.49 -19.29
CA LYS A 361 -23.08 1.82 -19.67
C LYS A 361 -23.84 2.49 -18.52
N GLN A 362 -24.59 1.73 -17.71
CA GLN A 362 -25.31 2.25 -16.55
C GLN A 362 -24.40 2.56 -15.34
N ALA A 363 -23.29 1.83 -15.19
CA ALA A 363 -22.27 2.12 -14.17
C ALA A 363 -21.52 3.43 -14.46
N LYS A 364 -21.40 3.84 -15.74
CA LYS A 364 -20.88 5.18 -16.10
C LYS A 364 -21.83 6.31 -15.68
N SER A 365 -23.13 6.05 -15.43
CA SER A 365 -24.13 7.09 -15.08
C SER A 365 -24.52 7.13 -13.61
N LYS A 366 -24.26 6.07 -12.83
CA LYS A 366 -24.48 6.01 -11.38
C LYS A 366 -23.16 5.75 -10.66
N LYS A 367 -22.78 6.59 -9.69
CA LYS A 367 -21.65 6.38 -8.77
C LYS A 367 -21.87 5.11 -7.93
N ILE A 368 -21.65 3.94 -8.52
CA ILE A 368 -21.70 2.63 -7.85
C ILE A 368 -20.25 2.19 -7.66
N SER A 369 -19.85 1.87 -6.43
CA SER A 369 -18.49 1.43 -6.08
C SER A 369 -18.15 0.09 -6.75
N PRO A 370 -17.00 -0.06 -7.42
CA PRO A 370 -16.74 -1.17 -8.34
C PRO A 370 -16.03 -2.40 -7.75
N GLU A 371 -16.17 -2.72 -6.45
CA GLU A 371 -15.04 -3.40 -5.82
C GLU A 371 -14.96 -4.94 -5.80
N GLN A 372 -15.95 -5.72 -6.25
CA GLN A 372 -15.73 -7.19 -6.31
C GLN A 372 -16.37 -7.87 -7.53
N SER A 373 -17.58 -7.51 -7.92
CA SER A 373 -18.28 -8.25 -8.99
C SER A 373 -17.77 -7.95 -10.40
N TYR A 374 -17.24 -6.74 -10.64
CA TYR A 374 -16.81 -6.30 -11.98
C TYR A 374 -15.42 -6.81 -12.36
N GLU A 375 -14.46 -6.80 -11.44
CA GLU A 375 -13.14 -7.41 -11.65
C GLU A 375 -13.28 -8.92 -11.89
N MET A 376 -14.17 -9.58 -11.15
CA MET A 376 -14.48 -10.99 -11.32
C MET A 376 -15.07 -11.29 -12.72
N ALA A 377 -16.00 -10.45 -13.20
CA ALA A 377 -16.56 -10.58 -14.55
C ALA A 377 -15.51 -10.31 -15.64
N GLY A 378 -14.67 -9.30 -15.47
CA GLY A 378 -13.60 -8.97 -16.42
C GLY A 378 -12.53 -10.08 -16.52
N ILE A 379 -12.15 -10.67 -15.39
CA ILE A 379 -11.20 -11.79 -15.35
C ILE A 379 -11.82 -13.04 -15.99
N ALA A 380 -13.12 -13.31 -15.77
CA ALA A 380 -13.81 -14.42 -16.42
C ALA A 380 -13.81 -14.30 -17.95
N PHE A 381 -13.99 -13.08 -18.50
CA PHE A 381 -13.94 -12.84 -19.95
C PHE A 381 -12.53 -12.91 -20.55
N LEU A 382 -11.49 -12.49 -19.80
CA LEU A 382 -10.09 -12.60 -20.24
C LEU A 382 -9.56 -14.04 -20.20
N CYS A 383 -10.19 -14.91 -19.40
CA CYS A 383 -9.85 -16.32 -19.31
C CYS A 383 -10.70 -17.22 -20.23
N ALA A 384 -11.72 -16.68 -20.90
CA ALA A 384 -12.38 -17.36 -22.01
C ALA A 384 -11.40 -17.41 -23.20
N PRO A 385 -11.12 -18.58 -23.79
CA PRO A 385 -10.31 -18.65 -24.99
C PRO A 385 -10.94 -17.73 -26.04
N SER A 386 -10.13 -16.91 -26.70
CA SER A 386 -10.50 -16.30 -27.97
C SER A 386 -10.82 -17.42 -28.95
N MET A 387 -12.09 -17.86 -29.00
CA MET A 387 -12.58 -18.69 -30.08
C MET A 387 -12.52 -17.82 -31.34
N GLY A 388 -11.69 -18.27 -32.27
CA GLY A 388 -11.12 -17.47 -33.34
C GLY A 388 -12.15 -16.82 -34.26
N ALA A 389 -11.66 -15.78 -34.93
CA ALA A 389 -12.12 -15.40 -36.24
C ALA A 389 -12.15 -16.64 -37.16
N ILE A 390 -13.34 -16.91 -37.70
CA ILE A 390 -13.53 -17.25 -39.11
C ILE A 390 -14.44 -16.15 -39.66
#